data_AF-A0A2V5XKE4-F1
#
_entry.id   AF-A0A2V5XKE4-F1
#
_cell.length_a   1.000
_cell.length_b   1.000
_cell.length_c   1.000
_cell.angle_alpha   90.00
_cell.angle_beta   90.00
_cell.angle_gamma   90.00
#
_symmetry.space_group_name_H-M   'P 1'
#
loop_
_entity.id
_entity.type
_entity.pdbx_description
1 polymer ?
#
loop_
_entity_poly.entity_id
_entity_poly.type
_entity_poly.pdbx_seq_one_letter_code
_entity_poly.pdbx_strand_id
1 'polypeptide(L)'
;MNWEAINAVAQLIGSLGVVASFWYLAVQVHRSTRITKLSAQDAATTSLREVTRPFAENPEVGRIWRIGLENLDALSPDEKARFFHVAFQFLKAMETIHFHYVYGLMDEAVWRGWRNLYLGTLPGICGRT
;
A
#
# COMPACT_ATOMS: atom_id res chain seq x y z
N MET A 1 40.89 49.26 3.23
CA MET A 1 40.35 47.98 3.75
C MET A 1 39.16 47.61 2.88
N ASN A 2 39.26 46.48 2.18
CA ASN A 2 38.50 46.16 0.97
C ASN A 2 37.11 45.59 1.31
N TRP A 3 36.28 46.39 1.99
CA TRP A 3 34.93 46.01 2.44
C TRP A 3 34.05 45.52 1.27
N GLU A 4 34.23 46.10 0.09
CA GLU A 4 33.59 45.65 -1.14
C GLU A 4 34.04 44.24 -1.54
N ALA A 5 35.33 43.93 -1.48
CA ALA A 5 35.81 42.59 -1.77
C ALA A 5 35.32 41.56 -0.74
N ILE A 6 35.23 41.93 0.54
CA ILE A 6 34.65 41.07 1.57
C ILE A 6 33.17 40.80 1.28
N ASN A 7 32.39 41.83 0.92
CA ASN A 7 30.99 41.68 0.56
C ASN A 7 30.81 40.85 -0.72
N ALA A 8 31.64 41.04 -1.73
CA ALA A 8 31.62 40.26 -2.97
C ALA A 8 31.92 38.78 -2.70
N VAL A 9 32.90 38.47 -1.86
CA VAL A 9 33.21 37.10 -1.45
C VAL A 9 32.07 36.48 -0.63
N ALA A 10 31.47 37.24 0.30
CA ALA A 10 30.32 36.77 1.08
C ALA A 10 29.10 36.49 0.20
N GLN A 11 28.81 37.34 -0.78
CA GLN A 11 27.75 37.14 -1.76
C GLN A 11 28.02 35.91 -2.64
N LEU A 12 29.26 35.71 -3.08
CA LEU A 12 29.65 34.54 -3.85
C LEU A 12 29.42 33.26 -3.04
N ILE A 13 29.92 33.20 -1.80
CA ILE A 13 29.72 32.04 -0.91
C ILE A 13 28.23 31.82 -0.63
N GLY A 14 27.47 32.89 -0.37
CA GLY A 14 26.02 32.81 -0.16
C GLY A 14 25.30 32.22 -1.38
N SER A 15 25.62 32.69 -2.59
CA SER A 15 25.03 32.18 -3.83
C SER A 15 25.38 30.71 -4.08
N LEU A 16 26.63 30.31 -3.85
CA LEU A 16 27.06 28.92 -3.94
C LEU A 16 26.37 28.04 -2.89
N GLY A 17 26.19 28.55 -1.68
CA GLY A 17 25.43 27.90 -0.62
C GLY A 17 23.99 27.61 -1.04
N VAL A 18 23.30 28.60 -1.62
CA VAL A 18 21.92 28.44 -2.12
C VAL A 18 21.84 27.38 -3.22
N VAL A 19 22.77 27.40 -4.19
CA VAL A 19 22.82 26.39 -5.27
C VAL A 19 23.06 24.99 -4.69
N ALA A 20 23.99 24.85 -3.74
CA ALA A 20 24.26 23.59 -3.06
C ALA A 20 23.05 23.08 -2.26
N SER A 21 22.31 23.98 -1.58
CA SER A 21 21.08 23.64 -0.87
C SER A 21 19.99 23.13 -1.81
N PHE A 22 19.77 23.79 -2.95
CA PHE A 22 18.81 23.32 -3.95
C PHE A 22 19.20 21.96 -4.54
N TRP A 23 20.48 21.76 -4.84
CA TRP A 23 20.99 20.47 -5.32
C TRP A 23 20.77 19.35 -4.30
N TYR A 24 21.11 19.62 -3.03
CA TYR A 24 20.88 18.68 -1.93
C TYR A 24 19.39 18.34 -1.82
N LEU A 25 18.51 19.33 -1.85
CA LEU A 25 17.06 19.13 -1.77
C LEU A 25 16.53 18.29 -2.95
N ALA A 26 17.00 18.56 -4.17
CA ALA A 26 16.60 17.78 -5.35
C ALA A 26 16.97 16.30 -5.20
N VAL A 27 18.21 16.01 -4.75
CA VAL A 27 18.66 14.64 -4.49
C VAL A 27 17.89 14.02 -3.32
N GLN A 28 17.63 14.79 -2.26
CA GLN A 28 16.90 14.34 -1.08
C GLN A 28 15.45 13.95 -1.43
N VAL A 29 14.74 14.77 -2.20
CA VAL A 29 13.38 14.49 -2.67
C VAL A 29 13.37 13.21 -3.50
N HIS A 30 14.30 13.05 -4.44
CA HIS A 30 14.37 11.85 -5.28
C HIS A 30 14.59 10.56 -4.48
N ARG A 31 15.50 10.61 -3.49
CA ARG A 31 15.76 9.47 -2.59
C ARG A 31 14.58 9.18 -1.68
N SER A 32 13.94 10.23 -1.14
CA SER A 32 12.77 10.12 -0.28
C SER A 32 11.62 9.44 -1.00
N THR A 33 11.32 9.84 -2.24
CA THR A 33 10.28 9.20 -3.05
C THR A 33 10.54 7.70 -3.24
N ARG A 34 11.78 7.29 -3.52
CA ARG A 34 12.12 5.87 -3.68
C ARG A 34 11.90 5.06 -2.39
N ILE A 35 12.29 5.61 -1.25
CA ILE A 35 12.11 4.95 0.05
C ILE A 35 10.61 4.82 0.39
N THR A 36 9.82 5.87 0.16
CA THR A 36 8.37 5.84 0.37
C THR A 36 7.68 4.76 -0.48
N LYS A 37 8.07 4.62 -1.76
CA LYS A 37 7.54 3.57 -2.64
C LYS A 37 7.84 2.17 -2.13
N LEU A 38 9.07 1.92 -1.69
CA LEU A 38 9.46 0.62 -1.13
C LEU A 38 8.71 0.30 0.17
N SER A 39 8.59 1.29 1.06
CA SER A 39 7.83 1.13 2.31
C SER A 39 6.36 0.83 2.07
N ALA A 40 5.74 1.46 1.05
CA ALA A 40 4.36 1.19 0.67
C ALA A 40 4.16 -0.24 0.13
N GLN A 41 5.12 -0.76 -0.67
CA GLN A 41 5.08 -2.14 -1.13
C GLN A 41 5.23 -3.15 0.00
N ASP A 42 6.13 -2.90 0.96
CA ASP A 42 6.31 -3.77 2.11
C ASP A 42 5.10 -3.75 3.04
N ALA A 43 4.49 -2.58 3.25
CA ALA A 43 3.24 -2.43 3.99
C ALA A 43 2.09 -3.21 3.33
N ALA A 44 1.92 -3.07 2.01
CA ALA A 44 0.91 -3.83 1.25
C ALA A 44 1.11 -5.35 1.37
N THR A 45 2.36 -5.81 1.27
CA THR A 45 2.70 -7.24 1.40
C THR A 45 2.45 -7.75 2.81
N THR A 46 2.78 -6.94 3.82
CA THR A 46 2.53 -7.25 5.24
C THR A 46 1.04 -7.34 5.52
N SER A 47 0.25 -6.36 5.07
CA SER A 47 -1.22 -6.38 5.23
C SER A 47 -1.84 -7.60 4.57
N LEU A 48 -1.39 -8.01 3.37
CA LEU A 48 -1.89 -9.26 2.78
C LEU A 48 -1.52 -10.45 3.68
N ARG A 49 -0.24 -10.57 4.05
CA ARG A 49 0.25 -11.70 4.84
C ARG A 49 -0.53 -11.87 6.13
N GLU A 50 -0.80 -10.78 6.83
CA GLU A 50 -1.61 -10.77 8.06
C GLU A 50 -3.04 -11.27 7.82
N VAL A 51 -3.67 -10.86 6.71
CA VAL A 51 -5.04 -11.31 6.37
C VAL A 51 -5.05 -12.77 5.90
N THR A 52 -4.05 -13.22 5.17
CA THR A 52 -3.97 -14.61 4.67
C THR A 52 -3.49 -15.62 5.71
N ARG A 53 -2.76 -15.17 6.74
CA ARG A 53 -2.17 -16.05 7.75
C ARG A 53 -3.23 -16.88 8.50
N PRO A 54 -4.37 -16.34 8.97
CA PRO A 54 -5.44 -17.13 9.58
C PRO A 54 -6.01 -18.22 8.68
N PHE A 55 -6.02 -18.03 7.36
CA PHE A 55 -6.47 -19.05 6.42
C PHE A 55 -5.49 -20.22 6.29
N ALA A 56 -4.19 -19.94 6.42
CA ALA A 56 -3.14 -20.95 6.39
C ALA A 56 -3.03 -21.70 7.74
N GLU A 57 -3.22 -20.99 8.85
CA GLU A 57 -3.07 -21.53 10.20
C GLU A 57 -4.33 -22.24 10.72
N ASN A 58 -5.52 -21.85 10.25
CA ASN A 58 -6.78 -22.44 10.70
C ASN A 58 -7.63 -22.98 9.52
N PRO A 59 -7.67 -24.31 9.32
CA PRO A 59 -8.52 -24.94 8.30
C PRO A 59 -10.01 -24.60 8.42
N GLU A 60 -10.47 -24.29 9.63
CA GLU A 60 -11.85 -23.90 9.90
C GLU A 60 -12.20 -22.57 9.21
N VAL A 61 -11.28 -21.60 9.20
CA VAL A 61 -11.47 -20.29 8.55
C VAL A 61 -11.59 -20.48 7.04
N GLY A 62 -10.74 -21.32 6.44
CA GLY A 62 -10.84 -21.68 5.03
C GLY A 62 -12.17 -22.34 4.67
N ARG A 63 -12.69 -23.23 5.54
CA ARG A 63 -14.00 -23.87 5.35
C ARG A 63 -15.14 -22.86 5.45
N ILE A 64 -15.15 -22.01 6.48
CA ILE A 64 -16.17 -20.97 6.69
C ILE A 64 -16.18 -19.99 5.52
N TRP A 65 -14.99 -19.60 5.03
CA TRP A 65 -14.87 -18.73 3.86
C TRP A 65 -15.48 -19.35 2.60
N ARG A 66 -15.12 -20.60 2.29
CA ARG A 66 -15.66 -21.32 1.12
C ARG A 66 -17.18 -21.46 1.20
N ILE A 67 -17.71 -21.91 2.34
CA ILE A 67 -19.15 -22.09 2.52
C ILE A 67 -19.87 -20.75 2.50
N GLY A 68 -19.33 -19.71 3.14
CA GLY A 68 -19.94 -18.39 3.14
C GLY A 68 -19.99 -17.71 1.77
N LEU A 69 -19.02 -18.00 0.89
CA LEU A 69 -19.03 -17.53 -0.51
C LEU A 69 -20.06 -18.27 -1.37
N GLU A 70 -20.33 -19.55 -1.11
CA GLU A 70 -21.30 -20.36 -1.87
C GLU A 70 -22.73 -20.19 -1.34
N ASN A 71 -22.91 -20.31 -0.02
CA ASN A 71 -24.18 -20.27 0.68
C ASN A 71 -24.01 -19.78 2.13
N LEU A 72 -24.23 -18.47 2.33
CA LEU A 72 -24.12 -17.84 3.65
C LEU A 72 -25.08 -18.45 4.68
N ASP A 73 -26.26 -18.92 4.27
CA ASP A 73 -27.27 -19.48 5.19
C ASP A 73 -26.94 -20.88 5.70
N ALA A 74 -25.96 -21.55 5.10
CA ALA A 74 -25.41 -22.80 5.62
C ALA A 74 -24.48 -22.59 6.83
N LEU A 75 -24.11 -21.34 7.15
CA LEU A 75 -23.28 -21.00 8.30
C LEU A 75 -24.14 -20.74 9.55
N SER A 76 -23.65 -21.19 10.70
CA SER A 76 -24.19 -20.84 12.01
C SER A 76 -24.02 -19.33 12.30
N PRO A 77 -24.75 -18.75 13.27
CA PRO A 77 -24.61 -17.33 13.62
C PRO A 77 -23.17 -16.93 13.96
N ASP A 78 -22.44 -17.78 14.69
CA ASP A 78 -21.04 -17.52 15.07
C ASP A 78 -20.11 -17.62 13.85
N GLU A 79 -20.36 -18.57 12.95
CA GLU A 79 -19.61 -18.72 11.71
C GLU A 79 -19.88 -17.55 10.75
N LYS A 80 -21.11 -17.04 10.68
CA LYS A 80 -21.46 -15.84 9.91
C LYS A 80 -20.68 -14.62 10.42
N ALA A 81 -20.61 -14.42 11.75
CA ALA A 81 -19.83 -13.33 12.33
C ALA A 81 -18.33 -13.44 11.96
N ARG A 82 -17.76 -14.64 12.03
CA ARG A 82 -16.37 -14.90 11.60
C ARG A 82 -16.19 -14.64 10.10
N PHE A 83 -17.12 -15.08 9.26
CA PHE A 83 -17.10 -14.82 7.82
C PHE A 83 -17.09 -13.33 7.51
N PHE A 84 -18.00 -12.54 8.12
CA PHE A 84 -18.04 -11.10 7.91
C PHE A 84 -16.78 -10.40 8.39
N HIS A 85 -16.20 -10.83 9.52
CA HIS A 85 -14.94 -10.27 9.99
C HIS A 85 -13.80 -10.51 8.99
N VAL A 86 -13.68 -11.75 8.50
CA VAL A 86 -12.67 -12.12 7.50
C VAL A 86 -12.89 -11.38 6.18
N ALA A 87 -14.14 -11.22 5.74
CA ALA A 87 -14.49 -10.49 4.53
C ALA A 87 -14.14 -9.00 4.64
N PHE A 88 -14.42 -8.41 5.80
CA PHE A 88 -14.06 -7.04 6.10
C PHE A 88 -12.54 -6.83 6.09
N GLN A 89 -11.78 -7.72 6.73
CA GLN A 89 -10.31 -7.65 6.73
C GLN A 89 -9.74 -7.76 5.30
N PHE A 90 -10.30 -8.65 4.49
CA PHE A 90 -9.93 -8.77 3.07
C PHE A 90 -10.21 -7.48 2.29
N LEU A 91 -11.39 -6.88 2.48
CA LEU A 91 -11.74 -5.61 1.81
C LEU A 91 -10.80 -4.48 2.24
N LYS A 92 -10.50 -4.37 3.54
CA LYS A 92 -9.57 -3.36 4.07
C LYS A 92 -8.16 -3.51 3.50
N ALA A 93 -7.66 -4.74 3.34
CA ALA A 93 -6.36 -4.97 2.70
C ALA A 93 -6.36 -4.50 1.23
N MET A 94 -7.44 -4.77 0.49
CA MET A 94 -7.58 -4.34 -0.91
C MET A 94 -7.70 -2.83 -1.07
N GLU A 95 -8.41 -2.17 -0.15
CA GLU A 95 -8.49 -0.71 -0.07
C GLU A 95 -7.10 -0.09 0.11
N THR A 96 -6.29 -0.61 1.04
CA THR A 96 -4.91 -0.16 1.27
C THR A 96 -4.05 -0.32 0.01
N ILE A 97 -4.14 -1.48 -0.67
CA ILE A 97 -3.42 -1.73 -1.93
C ILE A 97 -3.88 -0.76 -3.03
N HIS A 98 -5.18 -0.48 -3.12
CA HIS A 98 -5.72 0.47 -4.08
C HIS A 98 -5.24 1.91 -3.80
N PHE A 99 -5.21 2.33 -2.54
CA PHE A 99 -4.66 3.64 -2.17
C PHE A 99 -3.19 3.77 -2.58
N HIS A 100 -2.36 2.76 -2.35
CA HIS A 100 -0.97 2.79 -2.82
C HIS A 100 -0.84 2.94 -4.34
N TYR A 101 -1.78 2.39 -5.13
CA TYR A 101 -1.83 2.62 -6.57
C TYR A 101 -2.21 4.05 -6.92
N VAL A 102 -3.30 4.57 -6.34
CA VAL A 102 -3.82 5.93 -6.63
C VAL A 102 -2.79 7.00 -6.29
N TYR A 103 -2.01 6.83 -5.22
CA TYR A 103 -0.93 7.75 -4.83
C TYR A 103 0.40 7.53 -5.58
N GLY A 104 0.43 6.66 -6.60
CA GLY A 104 1.61 6.42 -7.44
C GLY A 104 2.76 5.71 -6.72
N LEU A 105 2.46 5.07 -5.59
CA LEU A 105 3.42 4.32 -4.79
C LEU A 105 3.60 2.88 -5.30
N MET A 106 2.68 2.39 -6.12
CA MET A 106 2.69 1.05 -6.70
C MET A 106 2.66 1.10 -8.22
N ASP A 107 3.51 0.29 -8.86
CA ASP A 107 3.55 0.18 -10.32
C ASP A 107 2.28 -0.50 -10.86
N GLU A 108 1.87 -0.09 -12.06
CA GLU A 108 0.66 -0.61 -12.72
C GLU A 108 0.72 -2.13 -12.97
N ALA A 109 1.91 -2.68 -13.25
CA ALA A 109 2.08 -4.12 -13.41
C ALA A 109 1.71 -4.90 -12.13
N VAL A 110 2.14 -4.38 -10.98
CA VAL A 110 1.86 -4.97 -9.66
C VAL A 110 0.37 -4.81 -9.33
N TRP A 111 -0.19 -3.61 -9.56
CA TRP A 111 -1.62 -3.36 -9.40
C TRP A 111 -2.49 -4.32 -10.24
N ARG A 112 -2.13 -4.57 -11.50
CA ARG A 112 -2.86 -5.51 -12.37
C ARG A 112 -2.87 -6.92 -11.79
N GLY A 113 -1.76 -7.38 -11.21
CA GLY A 113 -1.71 -8.66 -10.49
C GLY A 113 -2.71 -8.72 -9.34
N TRP A 114 -2.70 -7.70 -8.46
CA TRP A 114 -3.64 -7.61 -7.33
C TRP A 114 -5.10 -7.51 -7.77
N ARG A 115 -5.38 -6.71 -8.79
CA ARG A 115 -6.72 -6.55 -9.34
C ARG A 115 -7.26 -7.86 -9.89
N ASN A 116 -6.43 -8.64 -10.58
CA ASN A 116 -6.83 -9.94 -11.10
C ASN A 116 -7.10 -10.94 -9.96
N LEU A 117 -6.29 -10.93 -8.90
CA LEU A 117 -6.54 -11.75 -7.70
C LEU A 117 -7.86 -11.36 -7.02
N TYR A 118 -8.12 -10.06 -6.90
CA TYR A 118 -9.35 -9.53 -6.30
C TYR A 118 -10.59 -9.97 -7.10
N LEU A 119 -10.57 -9.78 -8.42
CA LEU A 119 -11.65 -10.19 -9.32
C LEU A 119 -11.84 -11.72 -9.35
N GLY A 120 -10.76 -12.49 -9.22
CA GLY A 120 -10.81 -13.95 -9.17
C GLY A 120 -11.36 -14.52 -7.86
N THR A 121 -11.23 -13.79 -6.75
CA THR A 121 -11.72 -14.23 -5.42
C THR A 121 -13.20 -13.87 -5.18
N LEU A 122 -13.70 -12.82 -5.84
CA LEU A 122 -15.07 -12.32 -5.69
C LEU A 122 -16.15 -12.75 -6.72
N PRO A 123 -15.97 -13.75 -7.63
CA PRO A 123 -17.01 -14.09 -8.60
C PRO A 123 -18.34 -14.50 -7.94
N GLY A 124 -18.32 -14.99 -6.70
CA GLY A 124 -19.53 -15.34 -5.94
C GLY A 124 -20.38 -14.15 -5.45
N ILE A 125 -19.81 -12.94 -5.36
CA ILE A 125 -20.50 -11.76 -4.78
C ILE A 125 -21.12 -10.85 -5.85
N CYS A 126 -20.56 -10.83 -7.06
CA CYS A 126 -21.02 -9.97 -8.17
C CYS A 126 -21.78 -10.70 -9.29
N GLY A 127 -21.91 -12.03 -9.23
CA GLY A 127 -22.54 -12.85 -10.28
C GLY A 127 -24.02 -13.19 -10.08
N ARG A 128 -24.75 -12.45 -9.22
CA ARG A 128 -26.18 -12.68 -8.98
C ARG A 128 -26.97 -11.36 -9.00
N THR A 129 -26.98 -10.73 -10.16
CA THR A 129 -28.02 -9.78 -10.60
C THR A 129 -28.30 -10.02 -12.07
#